data_AF-A0A430KMP3-F1
#
_entry.id   AF-A0A430KMP3-F1
#
_cell.length_a   1.000
_cell.length_b   1.000
_cell.length_c   1.000
_cell.angle_alpha   90.00
_cell.angle_beta   90.00
_cell.angle_gamma   90.00
#
_symmetry.space_group_name_H-M   'P 1'
#
loop_
_entity.id
_entity.type
_entity.pdbx_description
1 polymer ?
#
loop_
_entity_poly.entity_id
_entity_poly.type
_entity_poly.pdbx_seq_one_letter_code
_entity_poly.pdbx_strand_id
1 'polypeptide(L)'
;MAAKYKILALTVEYVELGLSLHWSPEQISGVGHLIDMPVSHERIYRYIAGNKSAGRTLYNALRQGHKRYRRGVNTKRCVIPDPRLIDERPEVVENKERFGDWEVTVLGKPRHWGTRHAGRT
;
A
#
# COMPACT_ATOMS: atom_id res chain seq x y z
N MET A 1 -36.49 12.05 -7.82
CA MET A 1 -35.90 11.73 -6.49
C MET A 1 -35.39 10.29 -6.56
N ALA A 2 -34.10 10.05 -6.35
CA ALA A 2 -33.58 8.67 -6.33
C ALA A 2 -34.13 7.95 -5.08
N ALA A 3 -34.73 6.78 -5.27
CA ALA A 3 -35.17 5.95 -4.16
C ALA A 3 -33.96 5.61 -3.28
N LYS A 4 -34.03 5.92 -1.98
CA LYS A 4 -32.99 5.49 -1.03
C LYS A 4 -33.09 3.97 -0.90
N TYR A 5 -32.21 3.26 -1.58
CA TYR A 5 -32.15 1.80 -1.51
C TYR A 5 -31.80 1.37 -0.09
N LYS A 6 -32.81 0.91 0.66
CA LYS A 6 -32.61 0.26 1.96
C LYS A 6 -32.02 -1.12 1.69
N ILE A 7 -30.91 -1.43 2.37
CA ILE A 7 -30.36 -2.79 2.36
C ILE A 7 -31.40 -3.68 3.03
N LEU A 8 -31.73 -4.81 2.41
CA LEU A 8 -32.60 -5.82 3.03
C LEU A 8 -31.88 -6.41 4.25
N ALA A 9 -32.62 -6.74 5.31
CA ALA A 9 -32.03 -7.33 6.51
C ALA A 9 -31.20 -8.59 6.20
N LEU A 10 -31.70 -9.42 5.28
CA LEU A 10 -31.01 -10.62 4.79
C LEU A 10 -29.64 -10.32 4.16
N THR A 11 -29.48 -9.19 3.46
CA THR A 11 -28.19 -8.81 2.90
C THR A 11 -27.19 -8.42 3.98
N VAL A 12 -27.66 -7.85 5.10
CA VAL A 12 -26.79 -7.54 6.26
C VAL A 12 -26.33 -8.83 6.93
N GLU A 13 -27.26 -9.76 7.20
CA GLU A 13 -26.94 -11.08 7.77
C GLU A 13 -25.93 -11.84 6.90
N TYR A 14 -26.13 -11.80 5.58
CA TYR A 14 -25.20 -12.38 4.62
C TYR A 14 -23.79 -11.76 4.71
N VAL A 15 -23.70 -10.43 4.79
CA VAL A 15 -22.40 -9.73 4.94
C VAL A 15 -21.73 -10.11 6.26
N GLU A 16 -22.47 -10.17 7.36
CA GLU A 16 -21.93 -10.57 8.67
C GLU A 16 -21.46 -12.02 8.66
N LEU A 17 -22.21 -12.93 8.03
CA LEU A 17 -21.81 -14.32 7.84
C LEU A 17 -20.52 -14.41 7.02
N GLY A 18 -20.44 -13.74 5.87
CA GLY A 18 -19.24 -13.73 5.02
C GLY A 18 -18.01 -13.20 5.77
N LEU A 19 -18.18 -12.12 6.55
CA LEU A 19 -17.10 -11.60 7.39
C LEU A 19 -16.69 -12.61 8.47
N SER A 20 -17.64 -13.27 9.14
CA SER A 20 -17.32 -14.30 10.14
C SER A 20 -16.51 -15.48 9.56
N LEU A 21 -16.69 -15.76 8.26
CA LEU A 21 -15.96 -16.78 7.51
C LEU A 21 -14.64 -16.26 6.89
N HIS A 22 -14.20 -15.05 7.27
CA HIS A 22 -12.99 -14.40 6.76
C HIS A 22 -12.96 -14.18 5.24
N TRP A 23 -14.14 -14.00 4.64
CA TRP A 23 -14.23 -13.55 3.25
C TRP A 23 -13.87 -12.07 3.17
N SER A 24 -13.14 -11.69 2.12
CA SER A 24 -12.89 -10.30 1.83
C SER A 24 -14.18 -9.63 1.35
N PRO A 25 -14.34 -8.30 1.52
CA PRO A 25 -15.46 -7.56 0.95
C PRO A 25 -15.65 -7.89 -0.53
N GLU A 26 -14.55 -8.01 -1.29
CA GLU A 26 -14.45 -8.42 -2.70
C GLU A 26 -15.20 -9.71 -3.00
N GLN A 27 -14.96 -10.72 -2.17
CA GLN A 27 -15.59 -12.03 -2.28
C GLN A 27 -17.07 -11.99 -1.90
N ILE A 28 -17.42 -11.29 -0.83
CA ILE A 28 -18.81 -11.18 -0.36
C ILE A 28 -19.69 -10.54 -1.42
N SER A 29 -19.26 -9.43 -2.01
CA SER A 29 -20.05 -8.77 -3.04
C SER A 29 -20.08 -9.57 -4.35
N GLY A 30 -18.97 -10.23 -4.72
CA GLY A 30 -18.93 -11.10 -5.89
C GLY A 30 -19.93 -12.27 -5.79
N VAL A 31 -19.97 -12.96 -4.65
CA VAL A 31 -20.94 -14.03 -4.39
C VAL A 31 -22.35 -13.47 -4.24
N GLY A 32 -22.52 -12.31 -3.59
CA GLY A 32 -23.79 -11.60 -3.45
C GLY A 32 -24.47 -11.34 -4.80
N HIS A 33 -23.69 -10.96 -5.83
CA HIS A 33 -24.21 -10.80 -7.19
C HIS A 33 -24.73 -12.10 -7.82
N LEU A 34 -24.19 -13.26 -7.44
CA LEU A 34 -24.61 -14.56 -7.98
C LEU A 34 -25.87 -15.11 -7.29
N ILE A 35 -26.12 -14.73 -6.04
CA ILE A 35 -27.24 -15.21 -5.22
C ILE A 35 -28.40 -14.20 -5.12
N ASP A 36 -28.44 -13.22 -6.01
CA ASP A 36 -29.44 -12.13 -6.03
C ASP A 36 -29.49 -11.30 -4.73
N MET A 37 -28.34 -11.15 -4.07
CA MET A 37 -28.13 -10.26 -2.93
C MET A 37 -27.03 -9.23 -3.24
N PRO A 38 -27.22 -8.37 -4.25
CA PRO A 38 -26.19 -7.44 -4.68
C PRO A 38 -25.89 -6.41 -3.59
N VAL A 39 -24.63 -6.37 -3.17
CA VAL A 39 -24.09 -5.36 -2.27
C VAL A 39 -22.73 -4.95 -2.81
N SER A 40 -22.41 -3.65 -2.82
CA SER A 40 -21.08 -3.21 -3.27
C SER A 40 -20.05 -3.36 -2.16
N HIS A 41 -18.82 -3.66 -2.56
CA HIS A 41 -17.63 -3.72 -1.70
C HIS A 41 -17.45 -2.48 -0.84
N GLU A 42 -17.65 -1.31 -1.45
CA GLU A 42 -17.56 -0.03 -0.75
C GLU A 42 -18.59 0.10 0.37
N ARG A 43 -19.82 -0.41 0.16
CA ARG A 43 -20.87 -0.39 1.17
C ARG A 43 -20.53 -1.29 2.35
N ILE A 44 -19.91 -2.45 2.08
CA ILE A 44 -19.37 -3.34 3.12
C ILE A 44 -18.27 -2.63 3.91
N TYR A 45 -17.34 -1.93 3.24
CA TYR A 45 -16.31 -1.13 3.93
C TYR A 45 -16.92 -0.03 4.82
N ARG A 46 -17.93 0.69 4.33
CA ARG A 46 -18.66 1.70 5.14
C ARG A 46 -19.36 1.06 6.35
N TYR A 47 -19.94 -0.13 6.17
CA TYR A 47 -20.56 -0.90 7.26
C TYR A 47 -19.55 -1.28 8.35
N ILE A 48 -18.39 -1.79 7.94
CA ILE A 48 -17.30 -2.16 8.86
C ILE A 48 -16.77 -0.93 9.60
N ALA A 49 -16.58 0.20 8.90
CA ALA A 49 -16.14 1.46 9.50
C ALA A 49 -17.15 1.98 10.55
N GLY A 50 -18.45 1.92 10.26
CA GLY A 50 -19.51 2.27 11.21
C GLY A 50 -19.52 1.35 12.44
N ASN A 51 -19.42 0.04 12.23
CA ASN A 51 -19.32 -0.95 13.31
C ASN A 51 -18.09 -0.69 14.22
N LYS A 52 -16.96 -0.34 13.62
CA LYS A 52 -15.74 0.01 14.36
C LYS A 52 -15.94 1.24 15.23
N SER A 53 -16.64 2.28 14.74
CA SER A 53 -16.98 3.46 15.55
C SER A 53 -17.92 3.15 16.72
N ALA A 54 -18.74 2.11 16.59
CA ALA A 54 -19.61 1.58 17.65
C ALA A 54 -18.89 0.60 18.60
N GLY A 55 -17.57 0.45 18.50
CA GLY A 55 -16.78 -0.43 19.38
C GLY A 55 -16.84 -1.92 19.04
N ARG A 56 -17.39 -2.31 17.88
CA ARG A 56 -17.48 -3.72 17.45
C ARG A 56 -16.20 -4.19 16.76
N THR A 57 -16.00 -5.50 16.72
CA THR A 57 -14.75 -6.16 16.28
C THR A 57 -14.82 -6.78 14.89
N LEU A 58 -15.87 -6.52 14.10
CA LEU A 58 -16.03 -7.07 12.74
C LEU A 58 -14.84 -6.76 11.81
N TYR A 59 -14.13 -5.66 12.03
CA TYR A 59 -12.92 -5.32 11.27
C TYR A 59 -11.76 -6.29 11.49
N ASN A 60 -11.76 -7.08 12.57
CA ASN A 60 -10.74 -8.11 12.84
C ASN A 60 -10.82 -9.29 11.87
N ALA A 61 -11.95 -9.49 11.22
CA ALA A 61 -12.11 -10.55 10.22
C ALA A 61 -11.36 -10.25 8.90
N LEU A 62 -11.02 -8.98 8.66
CA LEU A 62 -10.30 -8.57 7.45
C LEU A 62 -8.84 -9.04 7.50
N ARG A 63 -8.36 -9.60 6.38
CA ARG A 63 -6.99 -10.13 6.22
C ARG A 63 -5.90 -9.06 6.36
N GLN A 64 -6.24 -7.81 6.06
CA GLN A 64 -5.31 -6.69 6.13
C GLN A 64 -5.12 -6.29 7.60
N GLY A 65 -4.16 -6.92 8.26
CA GLY A 65 -3.67 -6.45 9.56
C GLY A 65 -3.18 -5.01 9.42
N HIS A 66 -3.59 -4.13 10.34
CA HIS A 66 -3.11 -2.76 10.43
C HIS A 66 -1.59 -2.78 10.71
N LYS A 67 -0.76 -2.99 9.68
CA LYS A 67 0.69 -2.79 9.78
C LYS A 67 0.90 -1.33 10.11
N ARG A 68 1.18 -1.04 11.39
CA ARG A 68 1.58 0.30 11.81
C ARG A 68 2.80 0.66 10.97
N TYR A 69 2.68 1.77 10.24
CA TYR A 69 3.82 2.35 9.54
C TYR A 69 4.94 2.57 10.55
N ARG A 70 6.06 1.84 10.38
CA ARG A 70 7.25 2.04 11.22
C ARG A 70 7.91 3.32 10.72
N ARG A 71 7.73 4.42 11.45
CA ARG A 71 8.55 5.62 11.23
C ARG A 71 10.01 5.21 11.41
N GLY A 72 10.80 5.27 10.35
CA GLY A 72 12.24 5.04 10.42
C GLY A 72 12.87 6.00 11.43
N VAL A 73 13.90 5.54 12.14
CA VAL A 73 14.72 6.43 12.97
C VAL A 73 15.32 7.47 12.03
N ASN A 74 15.21 8.75 12.38
CA ASN A 74 15.76 9.86 11.60
C ASN A 74 17.28 9.93 11.79
N THR A 75 17.98 8.87 11.37
CA THR A 75 19.44 8.86 11.27
C THR A 75 19.83 9.91 10.25
N LYS A 76 20.81 10.76 10.60
CA LYS A 76 21.42 11.71 9.64
C LYS A 76 21.74 10.93 8.38
N ARG A 77 21.16 11.31 7.24
CA ARG A 77 21.39 10.62 5.97
C ARG A 77 22.90 10.49 5.75
N CYS A 78 23.41 9.26 5.75
CA CYS A 78 24.78 9.00 5.37
C CYS A 78 24.93 9.24 3.86
N VAL A 79 26.07 9.78 3.45
CA VAL A 79 26.44 9.82 2.03
C VAL A 79 26.70 8.38 1.59
N ILE A 80 26.21 8.00 0.41
CA ILE A 80 26.50 6.70 -0.21
C ILE A 80 28.02 6.64 -0.44
N PRO A 81 28.76 5.66 0.10
CA PRO A 81 30.16 5.45 -0.24
C PRO A 81 30.29 5.12 -1.73
N ASP A 82 31.28 5.72 -2.40
CA ASP A 82 31.57 5.52 -3.83
C ASP A 82 30.33 5.67 -4.74
N PRO A 83 29.68 6.86 -4.73
CA PRO A 83 28.53 7.09 -5.59
C PRO A 83 28.98 7.05 -7.05
N ARG A 84 28.44 6.11 -7.82
CA ARG A 84 28.66 6.05 -9.27
C ARG A 84 27.77 7.05 -9.98
N LEU A 85 28.36 7.82 -10.89
CA LEU A 85 27.59 8.72 -11.73
C LEU A 85 26.84 7.93 -12.81
N ILE A 86 25.77 8.53 -13.33
CA ILE A 86 24.99 7.95 -14.44
C ILE A 86 25.89 7.74 -15.65
N ASP A 87 26.87 8.63 -15.86
CA ASP A 87 27.81 8.57 -16.98
C ASP A 87 28.82 7.40 -16.85
N GLU A 88 28.98 6.82 -15.66
CA GLU A 88 29.90 5.69 -15.40
C GLU A 88 29.24 4.32 -15.61
N ARG A 89 27.99 4.29 -16.10
CA ARG A 89 27.27 3.03 -16.31
C ARG A 89 27.87 2.23 -17.48
N PRO A 90 27.87 0.90 -17.41
CA PRO A 90 28.30 0.06 -18.52
C PRO A 90 27.39 0.20 -19.75
N GLU A 91 27.96 0.11 -20.95
CA GLU A 91 27.22 0.21 -22.22
C GLU A 91 26.11 -0.85 -22.35
N VAL A 92 26.32 -2.06 -21.85
CA VAL A 92 25.31 -3.14 -21.86
C VAL A 92 24.00 -2.74 -21.15
N VAL A 93 24.12 -1.89 -20.12
CA VAL A 93 22.98 -1.35 -19.37
C VAL A 93 22.29 -0.25 -20.18
N GLU A 94 23.08 0.62 -20.82
CA GLU A 94 22.55 1.69 -21.68
C GLU A 94 21.81 1.14 -22.90
N ASN A 95 22.38 0.09 -23.52
CA ASN A 95 21.79 -0.60 -24.66
C ASN A 95 20.64 -1.54 -24.25
N LYS A 96 20.36 -1.69 -22.95
CA LYS A 96 19.31 -2.57 -22.39
C LYS A 96 19.45 -4.03 -22.84
N GLU A 97 20.67 -4.49 -23.03
CA GLU A 97 20.97 -5.84 -23.53
C GLU A 97 20.93 -6.90 -22.42
N ARG A 98 21.05 -6.49 -21.15
CA ARG A 98 21.01 -7.39 -19.98
C ARG A 98 19.65 -7.33 -19.29
N PHE A 99 19.06 -8.51 -19.08
CA PHE A 99 17.83 -8.64 -18.31
C PHE A 99 18.11 -8.66 -16.80
N GLY A 100 17.26 -8.00 -16.02
CA GLY A 100 17.34 -7.99 -14.54
C GLY A 100 17.93 -6.72 -13.92
N ASP A 101 18.39 -5.76 -14.72
CA ASP A 101 18.75 -4.43 -14.23
C ASP A 101 17.49 -3.59 -14.04
N TRP A 102 17.24 -3.14 -12.80
CA TRP A 102 16.13 -2.24 -12.47
C TRP A 102 16.67 -0.80 -12.38
N GLU A 103 16.49 -0.04 -13.46
CA GLU A 103 16.98 1.33 -13.58
C GLU A 103 16.15 2.32 -12.75
N VAL A 104 16.73 2.86 -11.68
CA VAL A 104 16.16 3.98 -10.90
C VAL A 104 17.25 4.98 -10.58
N THR A 105 17.07 6.23 -11.02
CA THR A 105 17.98 7.34 -10.72
C THR A 105 17.36 8.29 -9.71
N VAL A 106 18.18 8.82 -8.78
CA VAL A 106 17.76 9.87 -7.86
C VAL A 106 18.36 11.21 -8.30
N LEU A 107 17.52 12.18 -8.62
CA LEU A 107 17.96 13.57 -8.82
C LEU A 107 18.31 14.18 -7.45
N GLY A 108 19.60 14.34 -7.18
CA GLY A 108 20.11 14.96 -5.97
C GLY A 108 21.23 15.94 -6.29
N LYS A 109 21.32 17.06 -5.57
CA LYS A 109 22.48 17.95 -5.67
C LYS A 109 23.71 17.23 -5.10
N PRO A 110 24.80 17.05 -5.86
CA PRO A 110 26.04 16.56 -5.30
C PRO A 110 26.51 17.55 -4.23
N ARG A 111 26.85 17.05 -3.04
CA ARG A 111 27.52 17.87 -2.02
C ARG A 111 28.97 18.01 -2.48
N HIS A 112 29.43 19.24 -2.68
CA HIS A 112 30.83 19.48 -2.97
C HIS A 112 31.66 18.90 -1.82
N TRP A 113 32.61 18.03 -2.15
CA TRP A 113 33.61 17.59 -1.21
C TRP A 113 34.63 18.74 -1.14
N GLY A 114 34.70 19.44 -0.02
CA GLY A 114 35.79 20.37 0.20
C GLY A 114 37.09 19.57 0.27
N THR A 115 37.97 19.76 -0.71
CA THR A 115 39.36 19.31 -0.69
C THR A 115 40.00 19.89 0.59
N ARG A 116 40.08 19.10 1.66
CA ARG A 116 40.92 19.46 2.80
C ARG A 116 42.36 19.25 2.34
N HIS A 117 42.98 20.31 1.83
CA HIS A 117 44.43 20.36 1.69
C HIS A 117 45.00 20.20 3.11
N ALA A 118 45.57 19.02 3.39
CA ALA A 118 46.38 18.81 4.56
C ALA A 118 47.65 19.63 4.36
N GLY A 119 47.69 20.80 4.98
CA GLY A 119 48.88 21.61 5.09
C GLY A 119 49.98 20.81 5.78
N ARG A 120 51.10 20.69 5.09
CA ARG A 120 52.39 20.24 5.59
C ARG A 120 52.88 21.26 6.64
N THR A 121 53.11 20.80 7.86
CA THR A 121 54.03 21.41 8.82
C THR A 121 54.92 20.31 9.35
#